data_AF-A0A8C5ST90-F1
#
_entry.id   AF-A0A8C5ST90-F1
#
_cell.length_a   1.000
_cell.length_b   1.000
_cell.length_c   1.000
_cell.angle_alpha   90.00
_cell.angle_beta   90.00
_cell.angle_gamma   90.00
#
_symmetry.space_group_name_H-M   'P 1'
#
loop_
_entity.id
_entity.type
_entity.pdbx_description
1 polymer ?
#
loop_
_entity_poly.entity_id
_entity_poly.type
_entity_poly.pdbx_seq_one_letter_code
_entity_poly.pdbx_strand_id
1 'polypeptide(L)'
;ALIGCISCGPRNRGHCFGPNICCGEELGCFFGTAETLRCQEENFLPTPCESGRKPCGGNGGMCAASGICCNHGASPSCRELQGAWGDASGPARPALSGSSLLSSHLAWPGATRAAPSDPSPPTKAPPQAPCS
;
A
#
# COMPACT_ATOMS: atom_id res chain seq x y z
N ALA A 1 -25.02 10.54 -8.53
CA ALA A 1 -24.25 11.45 -7.67
C ALA A 1 -23.45 10.59 -6.70
N LEU A 2 -22.13 10.74 -6.66
CA LEU A 2 -21.31 10.06 -5.67
C LEU A 2 -21.53 10.76 -4.31
N ILE A 3 -22.02 10.02 -3.32
CA ILE A 3 -22.15 10.53 -1.96
C ILE A 3 -20.80 10.42 -1.27
N GLY A 4 -20.30 11.54 -0.74
CA GLY A 4 -19.09 11.52 0.08
C GLY A 4 -19.37 10.87 1.42
N CYS A 5 -18.40 10.13 1.94
CA CYS A 5 -18.50 9.55 3.27
C CYS A 5 -18.54 10.63 4.36
N ILE A 6 -19.14 10.28 5.52
CA ILE A 6 -19.34 11.13 6.68
C ILE A 6 -18.02 11.79 7.08
N SER A 7 -18.07 13.09 7.37
CA SER A 7 -16.93 13.81 7.91
C SER A 7 -16.66 13.43 9.37
N CYS A 8 -15.38 13.29 9.72
CA CYS A 8 -14.94 12.81 11.01
C CYS A 8 -13.69 13.55 11.51
N GLY A 9 -13.26 13.26 12.74
CA GLY A 9 -12.05 13.83 13.30
C GLY A 9 -12.15 15.29 13.75
N PRO A 10 -11.02 15.86 14.24
CA PRO A 10 -10.99 17.20 14.80
C PRO A 10 -11.46 18.21 13.75
N ARG A 11 -12.44 19.05 14.12
CA ARG A 11 -13.02 20.08 13.24
C ARG A 11 -13.65 19.52 11.96
N ASN A 12 -14.03 18.23 11.91
CA ASN A 12 -14.59 17.54 10.74
C ASN A 12 -13.70 17.64 9.50
N ARG A 13 -12.37 17.65 9.68
CA ARG A 13 -11.40 17.75 8.58
C ARG A 13 -11.02 16.39 7.97
N GLY A 14 -11.54 15.29 8.51
CA GLY A 14 -11.34 13.95 7.96
C GLY A 14 -12.62 13.39 7.33
N HIS A 15 -12.46 12.27 6.63
CA HIS A 15 -13.54 11.45 6.10
C HIS A 15 -13.38 10.00 6.55
N CYS A 16 -14.51 9.30 6.66
CA CYS A 16 -14.53 7.91 7.08
C CYS A 16 -14.08 6.98 5.95
N PHE A 17 -13.12 6.10 6.25
CA PHE A 17 -12.62 5.05 5.35
C PHE A 17 -12.98 3.66 5.90
N GLY A 18 -14.01 3.59 6.74
CA GLY A 18 -14.47 2.39 7.43
C GLY A 18 -15.06 2.74 8.80
N PRO A 19 -15.77 1.80 9.44
CA PRO A 19 -16.55 2.08 10.66
C PRO A 19 -15.70 2.53 11.86
N ASN A 20 -14.40 2.22 11.86
CA ASN A 20 -13.45 2.61 12.92
C ASN A 20 -12.21 3.31 12.34
N ILE A 21 -12.33 3.94 11.17
CA ILE A 21 -11.21 4.57 10.46
C ILE A 21 -11.61 5.97 10.00
N CYS A 22 -10.90 6.98 10.47
CA CYS A 22 -11.08 8.37 10.05
C CYS A 22 -9.75 8.93 9.56
N CYS A 23 -9.71 9.48 8.35
CA CYS A 23 -8.47 10.02 7.79
C CYS A 23 -8.68 11.40 7.18
N GLY A 24 -7.68 12.26 7.29
CA GLY A 24 -7.64 13.56 6.64
C GLY A 24 -6.20 13.98 6.35
N GLU A 25 -6.01 14.75 5.28
CA GLU A 25 -4.69 15.16 4.78
C GLU A 25 -3.84 15.86 5.85
N GLU A 26 -4.44 16.76 6.63
CA GLU A 26 -3.75 17.49 7.70
C GLU A 26 -3.75 16.78 9.06
N LEU A 27 -4.56 15.72 9.20
CA LEU A 27 -4.80 15.03 10.47
C LEU A 27 -4.05 13.69 10.58
N GLY A 28 -3.68 13.11 9.44
CA GLY A 28 -3.29 11.70 9.35
C GLY A 28 -4.50 10.78 9.41
N CYS A 29 -4.34 9.61 10.01
CA CYS A 29 -5.42 8.65 10.20
C CYS A 29 -5.57 8.26 11.67
N PHE A 30 -6.82 8.19 12.12
CA PHE A 30 -7.24 7.70 13.41
C PHE A 30 -7.91 6.33 13.27
N PHE A 31 -7.58 5.42 14.18
CA PHE A 31 -8.07 4.04 14.19
C PHE A 31 -8.68 3.73 15.55
N GLY A 32 -9.98 3.46 15.60
CA GLY A 32 -10.68 3.07 16.83
C GLY A 32 -10.64 4.11 17.96
N THR A 33 -10.52 5.39 17.61
CA THR A 33 -10.51 6.50 18.58
C THR A 33 -11.88 7.20 18.63
N ALA A 34 -12.04 8.18 19.53
CA ALA A 34 -13.28 8.94 19.66
C ALA A 34 -13.67 9.64 18.34
N GLU A 35 -12.68 10.06 17.55
CA GLU A 35 -12.81 10.67 16.24
C GLU A 35 -13.48 9.76 15.20
N THR A 36 -13.38 8.44 15.38
CA THR A 36 -13.92 7.43 14.47
C THR A 36 -15.34 6.99 14.81
N LEU A 37 -15.88 7.39 15.97
CA LEU A 37 -17.23 6.98 16.40
C LEU A 37 -18.32 7.41 15.41
N ARG A 38 -18.14 8.56 14.75
CA ARG A 38 -19.05 9.03 13.70
C ARG A 38 -19.09 8.12 12.48
N CYS A 39 -18.00 7.39 12.20
CA CYS A 39 -17.91 6.51 11.04
C CYS A 39 -18.75 5.23 11.20
N GLN A 40 -19.11 4.85 12.42
CA GLN A 40 -20.05 3.74 12.63
C GLN A 40 -21.45 4.06 12.10
N GLU A 41 -21.80 5.34 12.01
CA GLU A 41 -23.09 5.78 11.48
C GLU A 41 -23.23 5.42 9.99
N GLU A 42 -22.12 5.31 9.26
CA GLU A 42 -22.13 4.85 7.86
C GLU A 42 -22.58 3.40 7.70
N ASN A 43 -22.39 2.56 8.72
CA ASN A 43 -22.82 1.17 8.69
C ASN A 43 -24.35 1.02 8.64
N PHE A 44 -25.09 2.08 9.00
CA PHE A 44 -26.55 2.12 8.94
C PHE A 44 -27.08 2.77 7.67
N LEU A 45 -26.20 3.32 6.83
CA LEU A 45 -26.58 3.93 5.55
C LEU A 45 -26.63 2.84 4.46
N PRO A 46 -27.78 2.63 3.80
CA PRO A 46 -27.89 1.61 2.75
C PRO A 46 -27.16 1.99 1.45
N THR A 47 -26.76 3.26 1.32
CA THR A 47 -26.06 3.77 0.14
C THR A 47 -24.54 3.76 0.33
N PRO A 48 -23.77 3.14 -0.58
CA PRO A 48 -22.32 3.18 -0.50
C PRO A 48 -21.83 4.62 -0.71
N CYS A 49 -20.89 5.04 0.13
CA CYS A 49 -20.19 6.32 0.02
C CYS A 49 -18.79 6.11 -0.53
N GLU A 50 -18.19 7.17 -1.08
CA GLU A 50 -16.82 7.16 -1.54
C GLU A 50 -15.99 8.20 -0.78
N SER A 51 -14.81 7.74 -0.34
CA SER A 51 -13.84 8.51 0.42
C SER A 51 -12.53 8.59 -0.34
N GLY A 52 -11.97 9.79 -0.41
CA GLY A 52 -10.78 10.08 -1.19
C GLY A 52 -11.07 10.19 -2.70
N ARG A 53 -10.32 11.07 -3.38
CA ARG A 53 -10.50 11.32 -4.84
C ARG A 53 -9.37 10.75 -5.68
N LYS A 54 -8.27 10.35 -5.03
CA LYS A 54 -7.03 9.95 -5.69
C LYS A 54 -6.83 8.45 -5.43
N PRO A 55 -6.93 7.59 -6.45
CA PRO A 55 -6.70 6.17 -6.29
C PRO A 55 -5.22 5.89 -5.99
N CYS A 56 -4.97 4.87 -5.19
CA CYS A 56 -3.64 4.39 -4.81
C CYS A 56 -3.66 2.86 -4.62
N GLY A 57 -2.53 2.20 -4.83
CA GLY A 57 -2.43 0.74 -4.73
C GLY A 57 -3.05 0.00 -5.94
N GLY A 58 -2.61 -1.24 -6.17
CA GLY A 58 -3.13 -2.10 -7.25
C GLY A 58 -4.55 -2.65 -7.03
N ASN A 59 -5.10 -2.48 -5.82
CA ASN A 59 -6.34 -3.12 -5.37
C ASN A 59 -7.52 -2.16 -5.21
N GLY A 60 -7.49 -0.98 -5.86
CA GLY A 60 -8.57 0.00 -5.77
C GLY A 60 -8.64 0.72 -4.42
N GLY A 61 -7.48 1.03 -3.82
CA GLY A 61 -7.41 1.90 -2.65
C GLY A 61 -7.48 3.38 -3.03
N MET A 62 -7.71 4.24 -2.03
CA MET A 62 -7.82 5.68 -2.16
C MET A 62 -6.92 6.37 -1.13
N CYS A 63 -6.33 7.48 -1.55
CA CYS A 63 -5.49 8.30 -0.69
C CYS A 63 -6.33 8.94 0.40
N ALA A 64 -5.95 8.68 1.64
CA ALA A 64 -6.69 9.09 2.82
C ALA A 64 -5.99 10.25 3.57
N ALA A 65 -4.66 10.25 3.53
CA ALA A 65 -3.81 11.34 4.00
C ALA A 65 -2.48 11.33 3.22
N SER A 66 -1.60 12.30 3.48
CA SER A 66 -0.28 12.35 2.85
C SER A 66 0.51 11.08 3.17
N GLY A 67 0.89 10.34 2.13
CA GLY A 67 1.57 9.05 2.24
C GLY A 67 0.71 7.91 2.77
N ILE A 68 -0.60 8.04 2.95
CA ILE A 68 -1.46 6.96 3.45
C ILE A 68 -2.49 6.53 2.40
N CYS A 69 -2.46 5.24 2.08
CA CYS A 69 -3.40 4.61 1.15
C CYS A 69 -4.36 3.67 1.89
N CYS A 70 -5.66 3.94 1.82
CA CYS A 70 -6.70 3.15 2.48
C CYS A 70 -7.61 2.47 1.48
N ASN A 71 -8.01 1.23 1.76
CA ASN A 71 -8.97 0.49 0.96
C ASN A 71 -10.31 0.36 1.69
N HIS A 72 -11.41 0.59 0.97
CA HIS A 72 -12.77 0.36 1.45
C HIS A 72 -13.26 -0.99 0.93
N GLY A 73 -13.40 -1.99 1.79
CA GLY A 73 -13.80 -3.34 1.42
C GLY A 73 -14.22 -4.15 2.65
N ALA A 74 -14.39 -5.47 2.50
CA ALA A 74 -14.75 -6.35 3.62
C ALA A 74 -13.75 -6.28 4.80
N SER A 75 -12.50 -5.93 4.50
CA SER A 75 -11.44 -5.68 5.48
C SER A 75 -10.84 -4.29 5.22
N PRO A 76 -11.46 -3.22 5.77
CA PRO A 76 -10.95 -1.87 5.60
C PRO A 76 -9.57 -1.77 6.25
N SER A 77 -8.59 -1.32 5.48
CA SER A 77 -7.21 -1.24 5.95
C SER A 77 -6.50 -0.07 5.30
N CYS A 78 -5.65 0.57 6.10
CA CYS A 78 -4.80 1.65 5.67
C CYS A 78 -3.35 1.19 5.77
N ARG A 79 -2.57 1.45 4.73
CA ARG A 79 -1.12 1.31 4.80
C ARG A 79 -0.50 2.68 4.68
N GLU A 80 0.43 2.96 5.58
CA GLU A 80 1.36 4.06 5.39
C GLU A 80 2.34 3.63 4.30
N LEU A 81 2.37 4.38 3.20
CA LEU A 81 3.39 4.29 2.18
C LEU A 81 4.65 4.97 2.71
N GLN A 82 5.23 4.43 3.77
CA GLN A 82 6.54 4.86 4.24
C GLN A 82 7.58 4.37 3.21
N GLY A 83 7.85 5.21 2.21
CA GLY A 83 9.05 5.14 1.37
C GLY A 83 9.09 4.03 0.30
N ALA A 84 8.36 4.19 -0.80
CA ALA A 84 8.74 3.53 -2.06
C ALA A 84 8.30 4.32 -3.30
N TRP A 85 8.73 5.58 -3.38
CA TRP A 85 9.00 6.25 -4.66
C TRP A 85 10.42 6.80 -4.59
N GLY A 86 11.35 5.89 -4.79
CA GLY A 86 12.79 6.10 -4.79
C GLY A 86 13.40 4.74 -5.09
N ASP A 87 14.39 4.73 -5.97
CA ASP A 87 15.01 3.57 -6.59
C ASP A 87 15.35 2.42 -5.64
N ALA A 88 15.58 1.24 -6.21
CA ALA A 88 16.18 0.09 -5.55
C ALA A 88 17.61 0.37 -5.05
N SER A 89 17.73 1.27 -4.07
CA SER A 89 18.97 1.75 -3.47
C SER A 89 18.78 1.96 -1.96
N GLY A 90 18.05 1.07 -1.30
CA GLY A 90 18.20 0.85 0.14
C GLY A 90 19.27 -0.22 0.35
N PRO A 91 20.23 -0.08 1.28
CA PRO A 91 21.29 -1.06 1.45
C PRO A 91 20.67 -2.38 1.87
N ALA A 92 20.81 -3.38 1.00
CA ALA A 92 20.60 -4.77 1.37
C ALA A 92 21.45 -5.02 2.63
N ARG A 93 20.81 -5.41 3.73
CA ARG A 93 21.52 -5.87 4.92
C ARG A 93 22.45 -7.01 4.44
N PRO A 94 23.77 -6.92 4.64
CA PRO A 94 24.63 -8.02 4.24
C PRO A 94 24.29 -9.22 5.12
N ALA A 95 23.85 -10.31 4.47
CA ALA A 95 23.93 -11.62 5.07
C ALA A 95 25.43 -11.95 5.23
N LEU A 96 25.99 -11.66 6.40
CA LEU A 96 27.29 -12.17 6.79
C LEU A 96 27.12 -13.67 7.07
N SER A 97 27.21 -14.49 6.03
CA SER A 97 27.60 -15.89 6.18
C SER A 97 28.92 -16.04 5.46
N GLY A 98 29.98 -15.95 6.24
CA GLY A 98 31.35 -16.04 5.77
C GLY A 98 31.73 -17.44 5.28
N SER A 99 32.98 -17.45 4.82
CA SER A 99 33.88 -18.59 4.68
C SER A 99 33.80 -19.36 3.37
N SER A 100 34.63 -18.90 2.44
CA SER A 100 35.34 -19.73 1.46
C SER A 100 35.74 -21.07 2.06
N LEU A 101 35.33 -22.16 1.43
CA LEU A 101 36.14 -23.37 1.39
C LEU A 101 36.24 -23.84 -0.06
N LEU A 102 37.50 -23.87 -0.49
CA LEU A 102 38.02 -24.36 -1.74
C LEU A 102 37.54 -25.80 -1.97
N SER A 103 36.92 -26.08 -3.13
CA SER A 103 36.82 -27.46 -3.63
C SER A 103 36.92 -27.43 -5.15
N SER A 104 38.17 -27.56 -5.59
CA SER A 104 38.56 -27.95 -6.93
C SER A 104 37.93 -29.29 -7.28
N HIS A 105 36.96 -29.36 -8.19
CA HIS A 105 36.69 -30.59 -8.94
C HIS A 105 36.17 -30.28 -10.35
N LEU A 106 37.08 -30.50 -11.32
CA LEU A 106 36.89 -31.19 -12.60
C LEU A 106 35.77 -30.69 -13.53
N ALA A 107 36.21 -30.08 -14.64
CA ALA A 107 35.39 -29.81 -15.81
C ALA A 107 34.95 -31.10 -16.52
N TRP A 108 33.68 -31.19 -16.89
CA TRP A 108 33.21 -32.07 -17.97
C TRP A 108 33.17 -31.28 -19.29
N PRO A 109 33.89 -31.71 -20.34
CA PRO A 109 33.69 -31.17 -21.68
C PRO A 109 32.43 -31.80 -22.28
N GLY A 110 31.33 -31.05 -22.37
CA GLY A 110 30.14 -31.53 -23.12
C GLY A 110 28.76 -31.10 -22.61
N ALA A 111 28.64 -30.29 -21.56
CA ALA A 111 27.33 -29.77 -21.15
C ALA A 111 27.05 -28.44 -21.88
N THR A 112 26.31 -28.49 -22.99
CA THR A 112 25.65 -27.31 -23.56
C THR A 112 24.71 -26.75 -22.49
N ARG A 113 25.00 -25.55 -21.97
CA ARG A 113 24.04 -24.81 -21.13
C ARG A 113 22.80 -24.58 -21.96
N ALA A 114 21.71 -25.27 -21.61
CA ALA A 114 20.38 -24.82 -21.98
C ALA A 114 20.24 -23.39 -21.44
N ALA A 115 20.03 -22.44 -22.35
CA ALA A 115 19.76 -21.07 -21.98
C ALA A 115 18.50 -21.04 -21.09
N PRO A 116 18.51 -20.36 -19.93
CA PRO A 116 17.28 -20.13 -19.20
C PRO A 116 16.33 -19.36 -20.10
N SER A 117 15.12 -19.87 -20.26
CA SER A 117 14.03 -19.15 -20.91
C SER A 117 13.77 -17.89 -20.10
N ASP A 118 14.15 -16.73 -20.63
CA ASP A 118 13.87 -15.44 -19.98
C ASP A 118 12.37 -15.33 -19.71
N PRO A 119 11.92 -15.28 -18.44
CA PRO A 119 10.55 -14.92 -18.16
C PRO A 119 10.36 -13.49 -18.64
N SER A 120 9.34 -13.28 -19.48
CA SER A 120 8.96 -11.95 -19.94
C SER A 120 8.88 -10.98 -18.76
N PRO A 121 9.40 -9.75 -18.87
CA PRO A 121 9.30 -8.79 -17.78
C PRO A 121 7.82 -8.59 -17.44
N PRO A 122 7.44 -8.60 -16.15
CA PRO A 122 6.08 -8.24 -15.76
C PRO A 122 5.83 -6.84 -16.32
N THR A 123 4.75 -6.70 -17.09
CA THR A 123 4.32 -5.41 -17.65
C THR A 123 4.22 -4.43 -16.49
N LYS A 124 5.22 -3.55 -16.36
CA LYS A 124 5.39 -2.65 -15.21
C LYS A 124 4.15 -1.77 -15.17
N ALA A 125 3.23 -2.07 -14.26
CA ALA A 125 2.05 -1.25 -14.04
C ALA A 125 2.50 0.22 -13.88
N PRO A 126 1.76 1.19 -14.43
CA PRO A 126 2.16 2.58 -14.34
C PRO A 126 2.43 2.95 -12.88
N PRO A 127 3.48 3.74 -12.61
CA PRO A 127 3.80 4.16 -11.25
C PRO A 127 2.59 4.89 -10.66
N GLN A 128 1.88 4.25 -9.73
CA GLN A 128 0.69 4.83 -9.10
C GLN A 128 1.10 6.09 -8.35
N ALA A 129 0.54 7.25 -8.70
CA ALA A 129 0.97 8.50 -8.09
C ALA A 129 0.87 8.43 -6.56
N PRO A 130 1.91 8.87 -5.81
CA PRO A 130 1.85 8.91 -4.36
C PRO A 130 0.67 9.77 -3.90
N CYS A 131 0.20 9.47 -2.69
CA CYS A 131 -0.72 10.31 -1.93
C CYS A 131 0.04 11.55 -1.47
N SER A 132 0.26 12.46 -2.42
CA SER A 132 0.91 13.76 -2.32
C SER A 132 -0.05 14.84 -2.75
#